data_AF-A0A444Q2C0-F1
#
_entry.id   AF-A0A444Q2C0-F1
#
_cell.length_a   1.000
_cell.length_b   1.000
_cell.length_c   1.000
_cell.angle_alpha   90.00
_cell.angle_beta   90.00
_cell.angle_gamma   90.00
#
_symmetry.space_group_name_H-M   'P 1'
#
loop_
_entity.id
_entity.type
_entity.pdbx_description
1 polymer ?
#
loop_
_entity_poly.entity_id
_entity_poly.type
_entity_poly.pdbx_seq_one_letter_code
_entity_poly.pdbx_strand_id
1 'polypeptide(L)'
;MDLFDSSLGTVLYWIATVGFAAAALGATVLTTVLRRPPLITVAAVMLGVGILTVALPTPEPPLIVALLIGVTAFALAVLGGSPAASFALDLATHGSVSPGAHGGIIVDRGGPNATAPREVLRGGLAIGYLERAAIAGALIAGYPEAIAIVVAVKGVGRFTELAEAETRERFMIGTLASMVWAAASAALFVFAIT
;
A
#
# COMPACT_ATOMS: atom_id res chain seq x y z
N MET A 1 -30.39 -3.94 -22.62
CA MET A 1 -30.63 -5.05 -21.68
C MET A 1 -29.73 -4.74 -20.50
N ASP A 2 -30.24 -3.92 -19.60
CA ASP A 2 -29.49 -3.40 -18.45
C ASP A 2 -29.09 -4.57 -17.56
N LEU A 3 -27.79 -4.85 -17.48
CA LEU A 3 -27.22 -5.92 -16.66
C LEU A 3 -27.62 -5.79 -15.17
N PHE A 4 -28.08 -4.59 -14.77
CA PHE A 4 -28.45 -4.21 -13.41
C PHE A 4 -29.97 -4.07 -13.17
N ASP A 5 -30.82 -4.33 -14.17
CA ASP A 5 -32.30 -4.25 -14.00
C ASP A 5 -32.87 -5.37 -13.11
N SER A 6 -32.07 -6.40 -12.79
CA SER A 6 -32.46 -7.48 -11.90
C SER A 6 -31.81 -7.32 -10.52
N SER A 7 -32.60 -7.44 -9.45
CA SER A 7 -32.12 -7.43 -8.06
C SER A 7 -31.03 -8.47 -7.81
N LEU A 8 -31.05 -9.58 -8.54
CA LEU A 8 -30.02 -10.62 -8.51
C LEU A 8 -28.67 -10.12 -9.08
N GLY A 9 -28.68 -9.37 -10.18
CA GLY A 9 -27.46 -8.83 -10.79
C GLY A 9 -26.69 -7.90 -9.85
N THR A 10 -27.42 -7.01 -9.16
CA THR A 10 -26.84 -6.10 -8.15
C THR A 10 -26.27 -6.85 -6.95
N VAL A 11 -26.95 -7.90 -6.47
CA VAL A 11 -26.45 -8.74 -5.37
C VAL A 11 -25.18 -9.49 -5.77
N LEU A 12 -25.17 -10.12 -6.95
CA LEU A 12 -24.00 -10.84 -7.45
C LEU A 12 -22.81 -9.91 -7.68
N TYR A 13 -23.06 -8.70 -8.19
CA TYR A 13 -22.05 -7.66 -8.36
C TYR A 13 -21.37 -7.34 -7.02
N TRP A 14 -22.15 -7.00 -5.98
CA TRP A 14 -21.57 -6.65 -4.67
C TRP A 14 -20.87 -7.81 -3.99
N ILE A 15 -21.38 -9.04 -4.13
CA ILE A 15 -20.69 -10.25 -3.67
C ILE A 15 -19.32 -10.39 -4.36
N ALA A 16 -19.26 -10.17 -5.67
CA ALA A 16 -18.01 -10.24 -6.42
C ALA A 16 -17.01 -9.17 -5.98
N THR A 17 -17.44 -7.91 -5.85
CA THR A 17 -16.59 -6.80 -5.38
C THR A 17 -16.02 -7.05 -3.98
N VAL A 18 -16.87 -7.48 -3.03
CA VAL A 18 -16.43 -7.86 -1.69
C VAL A 18 -15.48 -9.07 -1.75
N GLY A 19 -15.76 -10.04 -2.63
CA GLY A 19 -14.89 -11.18 -2.87
C GLY A 19 -13.49 -10.79 -3.33
N PHE A 20 -13.37 -9.86 -4.28
CA PHE A 20 -12.07 -9.34 -4.74
C PHE A 20 -11.33 -8.58 -3.63
N ALA A 21 -12.04 -7.74 -2.86
CA ALA A 21 -11.45 -7.03 -1.73
C ALA A 21 -10.92 -8.00 -0.66
N ALA A 22 -11.72 -9.00 -0.30
CA ALA A 22 -11.33 -10.03 0.67
C ALA A 22 -10.16 -10.89 0.17
N ALA A 23 -10.15 -11.26 -1.11
CA ALA A 23 -9.05 -12.00 -1.73
C ALA A 23 -7.75 -11.17 -1.73
N ALA A 24 -7.83 -9.87 -2.04
CA ALA A 24 -6.69 -8.96 -1.95
C ALA A 24 -6.13 -8.89 -0.51
N LEU A 25 -7.01 -8.80 0.49
CA LEU A 25 -6.61 -8.75 1.89
C LEU A 25 -5.99 -10.09 2.33
N GLY A 26 -6.61 -11.21 1.97
CA GLY A 26 -6.09 -12.55 2.23
C GLY A 26 -4.70 -12.77 1.62
N ALA A 27 -4.51 -12.38 0.36
CA ALA A 27 -3.21 -12.45 -0.32
C ALA A 27 -2.17 -11.53 0.34
N THR A 28 -2.57 -10.34 0.80
CA THR A 28 -1.71 -9.42 1.57
C THR A 28 -1.25 -10.08 2.88
N VAL A 29 -2.19 -10.63 3.65
CA VAL A 29 -1.89 -11.34 4.91
C VAL A 29 -0.98 -12.53 4.63
N LEU A 30 -1.28 -13.33 3.61
CA LEU A 30 -0.48 -14.49 3.24
C LEU A 30 0.95 -14.11 2.84
N THR A 31 1.13 -13.00 2.12
CA THR A 31 2.45 -12.43 1.79
C THR A 31 3.26 -12.17 3.05
N THR A 32 2.65 -11.53 4.05
CA THR A 32 3.31 -11.18 5.31
C THR A 32 3.59 -12.41 6.20
N VAL A 33 2.67 -13.36 6.29
CA VAL A 33 2.80 -14.56 7.12
C VAL A 33 3.79 -15.55 6.52
N LEU A 34 3.69 -15.83 5.21
CA LEU A 34 4.59 -16.76 4.52
C LEU A 34 5.96 -16.14 4.19
N ARG A 35 6.14 -14.83 4.41
CA ARG A 35 7.34 -14.07 4.03
C ARG A 35 7.73 -14.28 2.57
N ARG A 36 6.74 -14.39 1.70
CA ARG A 36 6.91 -14.56 0.25
C ARG A 36 6.50 -13.29 -0.48
N PRO A 37 7.41 -12.31 -0.63
CA PRO A 37 7.10 -11.00 -1.23
C PRO A 37 6.37 -11.05 -2.58
N PRO A 38 6.65 -11.98 -3.52
CA PRO A 38 5.96 -11.98 -4.82
C PRO A 38 4.44 -12.23 -4.73
N LEU A 39 3.92 -12.79 -3.63
CA LEU A 39 2.48 -12.97 -3.45
C LEU A 39 1.72 -11.63 -3.39
N ILE A 40 2.40 -10.51 -3.13
CA ILE A 40 1.78 -9.18 -3.18
C ILE A 40 1.26 -8.83 -4.57
N THR A 41 1.81 -9.43 -5.63
CA THR A 41 1.31 -9.24 -7.00
C THR A 41 -0.12 -9.76 -7.15
N VAL A 42 -0.45 -10.89 -6.52
CA VAL A 42 -1.81 -11.43 -6.48
C VAL A 42 -2.74 -10.46 -5.77
N ALA A 43 -2.31 -9.92 -4.62
CA ALA A 43 -3.07 -8.91 -3.90
C ALA A 43 -3.28 -7.64 -4.75
N ALA A 44 -2.25 -7.19 -5.46
CA ALA A 44 -2.31 -6.03 -6.36
C ALA A 44 -3.31 -6.25 -7.50
N VAL A 45 -3.30 -7.44 -8.11
CA VAL A 45 -4.24 -7.80 -9.18
C VAL A 45 -5.67 -7.86 -8.64
N MET A 46 -5.90 -8.51 -7.50
CA MET A 46 -7.23 -8.59 -6.90
C MET A 46 -7.76 -7.21 -6.48
N LEU A 47 -6.91 -6.35 -5.91
CA LEU A 47 -7.25 -4.98 -5.60
C LEU A 47 -7.59 -4.19 -6.87
N GLY A 48 -6.76 -4.30 -7.91
CA GLY A 48 -6.99 -3.65 -9.19
C GLY A 48 -8.30 -4.08 -9.84
N VAL A 49 -8.61 -5.37 -9.86
CA VAL A 49 -9.90 -5.90 -10.34
C VAL A 49 -11.05 -5.36 -9.49
N GLY A 50 -10.91 -5.35 -8.16
CA GLY A 50 -11.90 -4.75 -7.25
C GLY A 50 -12.17 -3.28 -7.58
N ILE A 51 -11.12 -2.47 -7.75
CA ILE A 51 -11.23 -1.05 -8.14
C ILE A 51 -11.94 -0.92 -9.49
N LEU A 52 -11.60 -1.75 -10.47
CA LEU A 52 -12.25 -1.74 -11.78
C LEU A 52 -13.75 -2.05 -11.69
N THR A 53 -14.17 -2.91 -10.76
CA THR A 53 -15.61 -3.17 -10.57
C THR A 53 -16.37 -1.93 -10.13
N VAL A 54 -15.75 -1.05 -9.33
CA VAL A 54 -16.39 0.15 -8.74
C VAL A 54 -16.06 1.45 -9.46
N ALA A 55 -15.17 1.44 -10.44
CA ALA A 55 -14.75 2.63 -11.18
C ALA A 55 -15.75 3.13 -12.22
N LEU A 56 -16.77 2.33 -12.55
CA LEU A 56 -17.88 2.69 -13.43
C LEU A 56 -19.11 3.03 -12.59
N PRO A 57 -20.12 3.76 -13.11
CA PRO A 57 -21.35 4.03 -12.36
C PRO A 57 -21.95 2.76 -11.78
N THR A 58 -22.04 2.68 -10.45
CA THR A 58 -22.50 1.50 -9.72
C THR A 58 -23.91 1.71 -9.15
N PRO A 59 -24.70 0.65 -8.94
CA PRO A 59 -25.88 0.72 -8.08
C PRO A 59 -25.46 1.17 -6.67
N GLU A 60 -26.32 1.85 -5.90
CA GLU A 60 -25.95 2.22 -4.53
C GLU A 60 -25.67 0.99 -3.65
N PRO A 61 -24.55 0.95 -2.90
CA PRO A 61 -24.26 -0.17 -2.01
C PRO A 61 -25.20 -0.21 -0.81
N PRO A 62 -25.72 -1.39 -0.43
CA PRO A 62 -26.29 -1.57 0.90
C PRO A 62 -25.27 -1.19 1.98
N LEU A 63 -25.72 -0.62 3.10
CA LEU A 63 -24.84 -0.14 4.18
C LEU A 63 -23.82 -1.20 4.64
N ILE A 64 -24.24 -2.46 4.77
CA ILE A 64 -23.34 -3.56 5.17
C ILE A 64 -22.20 -3.75 4.17
N VAL A 65 -22.49 -3.65 2.87
CA VAL A 65 -21.48 -3.78 1.80
C VAL A 65 -20.50 -2.61 1.85
N ALA A 66 -21.01 -1.39 2.00
CA ALA A 66 -20.16 -0.20 2.15
C ALA A 66 -19.22 -0.34 3.36
N LEU A 67 -19.72 -0.78 4.51
CA LEU A 67 -18.90 -1.01 5.72
C LEU A 67 -17.84 -2.10 5.49
N LEU A 68 -18.20 -3.21 4.85
CA LEU A 68 -17.24 -4.29 4.54
C LEU A 68 -16.13 -3.80 3.60
N ILE A 69 -16.48 -3.08 2.54
CA ILE A 69 -15.50 -2.51 1.62
C ILE A 69 -14.63 -1.48 2.34
N GLY A 70 -15.20 -0.57 3.13
CA GLY A 70 -14.47 0.46 3.85
C GLY A 70 -13.46 -0.11 4.85
N VAL A 71 -13.87 -1.08 5.68
CA VAL A 71 -12.96 -1.76 6.62
C VAL A 71 -11.87 -2.51 5.88
N THR A 72 -12.21 -3.23 4.81
CA THR A 72 -11.25 -4.02 4.03
C THR A 72 -10.25 -3.13 3.28
N ALA A 73 -10.72 -2.05 2.66
CA ALA A 73 -9.91 -1.04 1.98
C ALA A 73 -8.92 -0.37 2.93
N PHE A 74 -9.38 0.02 4.13
CA PHE A 74 -8.51 0.62 5.13
C PHE A 74 -7.46 -0.39 5.65
N ALA A 75 -7.85 -1.64 5.91
CA ALA A 75 -6.93 -2.70 6.30
C ALA A 75 -5.89 -2.98 5.21
N LEU A 76 -6.31 -3.04 3.94
CA LEU A 76 -5.42 -3.18 2.77
C LEU A 76 -4.42 -2.04 2.69
N ALA A 77 -4.87 -0.80 2.88
CA ALA A 77 -4.02 0.37 2.83
C ALA A 77 -2.91 0.29 3.88
N VAL A 78 -3.26 -0.04 5.12
CA VAL A 78 -2.34 -0.07 6.27
C VAL A 78 -1.42 -1.30 6.23
N LEU A 79 -1.95 -2.49 5.93
CA LEU A 79 -1.18 -3.75 6.00
C LEU A 79 -0.36 -4.02 4.73
N GLY A 80 -0.89 -3.70 3.56
CA GLY A 80 -0.28 -4.09 2.28
C GLY A 80 0.87 -3.20 1.81
N GLY A 81 0.98 -1.96 2.32
CA GLY A 81 2.04 -1.05 1.85
C GLY A 81 3.48 -1.52 2.14
N SER A 82 3.70 -2.35 3.15
CA SER A 82 5.04 -2.83 3.54
C SER A 82 5.52 -3.91 2.57
N PRO A 83 4.78 -5.00 2.34
CA PRO A 83 5.14 -5.95 1.29
C PRO A 83 5.16 -5.32 -0.11
N ALA A 84 4.27 -4.35 -0.40
CA ALA A 84 4.29 -3.63 -1.68
C ALA A 84 5.58 -2.82 -1.86
N ALA A 85 6.00 -2.07 -0.84
CA ALA A 85 7.26 -1.31 -0.87
C ALA A 85 8.49 -2.22 -0.98
N SER A 86 8.52 -3.33 -0.22
CA SER A 86 9.61 -4.31 -0.30
C SER A 86 9.69 -4.96 -1.67
N PHE A 87 8.56 -5.31 -2.28
CA PHE A 87 8.52 -5.89 -3.62
C PHE A 87 8.96 -4.90 -4.70
N ALA A 88 8.53 -3.63 -4.62
CA ALA A 88 8.99 -2.59 -5.54
C ALA A 88 10.51 -2.36 -5.43
N LEU A 89 11.04 -2.38 -4.20
CA LEU A 89 12.47 -2.24 -3.96
C LEU A 89 13.26 -3.46 -4.49
N ASP A 90 12.76 -4.67 -4.27
CA ASP A 90 13.35 -5.91 -4.78
C ASP A 90 13.42 -5.88 -6.33
N LEU A 91 12.33 -5.43 -6.97
CA LEU A 91 12.27 -5.27 -8.42
C LEU A 91 13.25 -4.22 -8.94
N ALA A 92 13.36 -3.07 -8.26
CA ALA A 92 14.27 -1.99 -8.64
C ALA A 92 15.75 -2.33 -8.42
N THR A 93 16.05 -3.20 -7.45
CA THR A 93 17.42 -3.59 -7.09
C THR A 93 17.82 -4.97 -7.62
N HIS A 94 16.93 -5.64 -8.37
CA HIS A 94 17.10 -7.03 -8.82
C HIS A 94 17.48 -8.00 -7.68
N GLY A 95 16.95 -7.76 -6.48
CA GLY A 95 17.24 -8.56 -5.28
C GLY A 95 18.69 -8.53 -4.79
N SER A 96 19.51 -7.59 -5.27
CA SER A 96 20.92 -7.48 -4.89
C SER A 96 21.16 -6.92 -3.48
N VAL A 97 20.10 -6.43 -2.82
CA VAL A 97 20.19 -5.69 -1.56
C VAL A 97 19.44 -6.44 -0.45
N SER A 98 20.15 -6.79 0.61
CA SER A 98 19.54 -7.38 1.79
C SER A 98 19.09 -6.29 2.79
N PRO A 99 17.88 -6.40 3.37
CA PRO A 99 17.47 -5.55 4.49
C PRO A 99 18.41 -5.71 5.69
N GLY A 100 18.61 -4.63 6.44
CA GLY A 100 19.35 -4.69 7.69
C GLY A 100 18.61 -5.45 8.79
N ALA A 101 19.33 -5.81 9.85
CA ALA A 101 18.80 -6.61 10.97
C ALA A 101 17.61 -5.97 11.69
N HIS A 102 17.48 -4.64 11.62
CA HIS A 102 16.40 -3.86 12.21
C HIS A 102 15.41 -3.32 11.16
N GLY A 103 15.44 -3.87 9.95
CA GLY A 103 14.59 -3.44 8.83
C GLY A 103 15.01 -2.11 8.20
N GLY A 104 16.23 -1.65 8.48
CA GLY A 104 16.86 -0.48 7.86
C GLY A 104 17.62 -0.82 6.58
N ILE A 105 18.29 0.18 6.03
CA ILE A 105 19.14 0.05 4.84
C ILE A 105 20.59 -0.11 5.27
N ILE A 106 21.27 -1.12 4.72
CA ILE A 106 22.71 -1.29 4.91
C ILE A 106 23.44 -0.41 3.89
N VAL A 107 24.34 0.42 4.40
CA VAL A 107 25.25 1.25 3.61
C VAL A 107 26.67 0.74 3.83
N ASP A 108 27.36 0.39 2.75
CA ASP A 108 28.77 0.04 2.77
C ASP A 108 29.58 1.16 2.12
N ARG A 109 30.46 1.80 2.90
CA ARG A 109 31.38 2.81 2.39
C ARG A 109 32.63 2.12 1.86
N GLY A 110 32.52 1.49 0.69
CA GLY A 110 33.66 0.87 0.03
C GLY A 110 34.81 1.87 -0.16
N GLY A 111 35.92 1.68 0.56
CA GLY A 111 37.09 2.54 0.50
C GLY A 111 38.26 2.04 1.38
N PRO A 112 39.49 2.57 1.21
CA PRO A 112 40.68 2.10 1.94
C PRO A 112 40.60 2.24 3.46
N ASN A 113 39.69 3.10 3.96
CA ASN A 113 39.36 3.30 5.38
C ASN A 113 37.89 2.94 5.69
N ALA A 114 37.31 1.97 4.97
CA ALA A 114 35.92 1.56 5.15
C ALA A 114 35.64 1.15 6.61
N THR A 115 34.81 1.93 7.30
CA THR A 115 34.18 1.50 8.55
C THR A 115 33.18 0.40 8.25
N ALA A 116 32.98 -0.53 9.18
CA ALA A 116 32.02 -1.63 9.03
C ALA A 116 30.64 -1.14 8.52
N PRO A 117 29.94 -1.96 7.71
CA PRO A 117 28.63 -1.61 7.15
C PRO A 117 27.67 -1.11 8.23
N ARG A 118 27.01 0.02 7.98
CA ARG A 118 26.12 0.67 8.94
C ARG A 118 24.67 0.60 8.46
N GLU A 119 23.79 0.19 9.38
CA GLU A 119 22.35 0.21 9.15
C GLU A 119 21.74 1.58 9.52
N VAL A 120 21.11 2.23 8.54
CA VAL A 120 20.38 3.51 8.66
C VAL A 120 18.87 3.32 8.45
N LEU A 121 18.05 4.35 8.70
CA LEU A 121 16.60 4.31 8.49
C LEU A 121 15.85 3.21 9.27
N ARG A 122 16.19 3.06 10.55
CA ARG A 122 15.49 2.11 11.44
C ARG A 122 14.09 2.62 11.80
N GLY A 123 13.18 1.70 12.10
CA GLY A 123 11.82 2.02 12.56
C GLY A 123 10.84 2.45 11.45
N GLY A 124 11.16 2.21 10.18
CA GLY A 124 10.30 2.56 9.05
C GLY A 124 8.91 1.90 9.08
N LEU A 125 8.78 0.71 9.71
CA LEU A 125 7.52 -0.03 9.79
C LEU A 125 6.42 0.73 10.56
N ALA A 126 6.74 1.18 11.78
CA ALA A 126 5.78 1.86 12.66
C ALA A 126 5.33 3.19 12.05
N ILE A 127 6.29 3.98 11.55
CA ILE A 127 6.02 5.23 10.83
C ILE A 127 5.14 4.94 9.60
N GLY A 128 5.47 3.91 8.83
CA GLY A 128 4.70 3.52 7.67
C GLY A 128 3.24 3.19 7.99
N TYR A 129 2.94 2.53 9.12
CA TYR A 129 1.54 2.29 9.51
C TYR A 129 0.77 3.59 9.75
N LEU A 130 1.37 4.53 10.47
CA LEU A 130 0.76 5.83 10.74
C LEU A 130 0.52 6.63 9.46
N GLU A 131 1.50 6.66 8.56
CA GLU A 131 1.38 7.37 7.27
C GLU A 131 0.28 6.78 6.39
N ARG A 132 0.22 5.45 6.27
CA ARG A 132 -0.79 4.77 5.46
C ARG A 132 -2.20 4.98 6.03
N ALA A 133 -2.34 4.92 7.35
CA ALA A 133 -3.59 5.23 8.02
C ALA A 133 -4.02 6.69 7.77
N ALA A 134 -3.08 7.63 7.86
CA ALA A 134 -3.35 9.04 7.60
C ALA A 134 -3.73 9.30 6.13
N ILE A 135 -3.01 8.71 5.16
CA ILE A 135 -3.30 8.84 3.72
C ILE A 135 -4.67 8.24 3.39
N ALA A 136 -4.92 6.99 3.81
CA ALA A 136 -6.19 6.33 3.53
C ALA A 136 -7.36 7.06 4.22
N GLY A 137 -7.19 7.42 5.49
CA GLY A 137 -8.19 8.17 6.25
C GLY A 137 -8.50 9.53 5.61
N ALA A 138 -7.49 10.27 5.15
CA ALA A 138 -7.66 11.55 4.47
C ALA A 138 -8.46 11.41 3.16
N LEU A 139 -8.13 10.42 2.33
CA LEU A 139 -8.84 10.15 1.09
C LEU A 139 -10.29 9.76 1.34
N ILE A 140 -10.52 8.87 2.32
CA ILE A 140 -11.85 8.42 2.71
C ILE A 140 -12.69 9.57 3.29
N ALA A 141 -12.06 10.49 4.03
CA ALA A 141 -12.70 11.67 4.59
C ALA A 141 -12.91 12.81 3.58
N GLY A 142 -12.41 12.68 2.35
CA GLY A 142 -12.56 13.69 1.29
C GLY A 142 -11.58 14.86 1.35
N TYR A 143 -10.46 14.73 2.06
CA TYR A 143 -9.42 15.76 2.22
C TYR A 143 -8.07 15.33 1.59
N PRO A 144 -7.99 15.15 0.25
CA PRO A 144 -6.79 14.65 -0.43
C PRO A 144 -5.55 15.53 -0.21
N GLU A 145 -5.71 16.82 0.06
CA GLU A 145 -4.63 17.76 0.37
C GLU A 145 -3.82 17.37 1.61
N ALA A 146 -4.40 16.60 2.54
CA ALA A 146 -3.68 16.12 3.72
C ALA A 146 -2.52 15.16 3.35
N ILE A 147 -2.55 14.53 2.17
CA ILE A 147 -1.43 13.73 1.67
C ILE A 147 -0.16 14.59 1.53
N ALA A 148 -0.29 15.84 1.06
CA ALA A 148 0.84 16.75 0.94
C ALA A 148 1.48 17.04 2.31
N ILE A 149 0.66 17.14 3.36
CA ILE A 149 1.13 17.32 4.74
C ILE A 149 1.89 16.08 5.22
N VAL A 150 1.36 14.87 4.99
CA VAL A 150 2.04 13.62 5.36
C VAL A 150 3.40 13.50 4.66
N VAL A 151 3.45 13.78 3.34
CA VAL A 151 4.69 13.78 2.55
C VAL A 151 5.69 14.80 3.10
N ALA A 152 5.24 16.02 3.42
CA ALA A 152 6.10 17.07 3.96
C ALA A 152 6.72 16.69 5.31
N VAL A 153 5.90 16.20 6.25
CA VAL A 153 6.36 15.76 7.58
C VAL A 153 7.39 14.63 7.46
N LYS A 154 7.11 13.64 6.60
CA LYS A 154 8.04 12.54 6.33
C LYS A 154 9.37 13.02 5.75
N GLY A 155 9.33 13.96 4.80
CA GLY A 155 10.51 14.53 4.16
C GLY A 155 11.44 15.28 5.13
N VAL A 156 10.87 16.10 6.02
CA VAL A 156 11.64 16.86 7.02
C VAL A 156 12.33 15.93 8.03
N GLY A 157 11.60 14.93 8.55
CA GLY A 157 12.09 14.08 9.63
C GLY A 157 13.27 13.17 9.29
N ARG A 158 13.53 12.90 7.99
CA ARG A 158 14.57 11.97 7.54
C ARG A 158 15.70 12.62 6.73
N PHE A 159 15.70 13.94 6.56
CA PHE A 159 16.65 14.64 5.69
C PHE A 159 18.13 14.30 5.99
N THR A 160 18.53 14.26 7.26
CA THR A 160 19.92 13.96 7.67
C THR A 160 20.31 12.49 7.46
N GLU A 161 19.35 11.58 7.39
CA GLU A 161 19.59 10.14 7.16
C GLU A 161 19.70 9.79 5.66
N LEU A 162 19.31 10.71 4.77
CA LEU A 162 19.30 10.52 3.30
C LEU A 162 20.53 11.14 2.62
N ALA A 163 21.64 11.26 3.35
CA ALA A 163 22.89 11.86 2.85
C ALA A 163 23.49 11.06 1.68
N GLU A 164 23.47 9.74 1.78
CA GLU A 164 24.00 8.82 0.78
C GLU A 164 22.97 8.59 -0.35
N ALA A 165 23.42 8.63 -1.61
CA ALA A 165 22.55 8.50 -2.78
C ALA A 165 21.76 7.19 -2.77
N GLU A 166 22.43 6.09 -2.46
CA GLU A 166 21.85 4.75 -2.35
C GLU A 166 20.72 4.68 -1.31
N THR A 167 20.87 5.36 -0.17
CA THR A 167 19.83 5.40 0.87
C THR A 167 18.63 6.22 0.41
N ARG A 168 18.88 7.33 -0.28
CA ARG A 168 17.86 8.25 -0.79
C ARG A 168 16.96 7.61 -1.85
N GLU A 169 17.56 6.93 -2.83
CA GLU A 169 16.83 6.27 -3.91
C GLU A 169 15.90 5.18 -3.36
N ARG A 170 16.43 4.31 -2.51
CA ARG A 170 15.67 3.21 -1.90
C ARG A 170 14.53 3.72 -1.01
N PHE A 171 14.79 4.78 -0.23
CA PHE A 171 13.75 5.43 0.57
C PHE A 171 12.65 6.03 -0.29
N MET A 172 13.00 6.67 -1.40
CA MET A 172 12.04 7.27 -2.34
C MET A 172 11.17 6.19 -3.00
N ILE A 173 11.77 5.12 -3.52
CA ILE A 173 11.05 4.00 -4.14
C ILE A 173 10.08 3.36 -3.14
N GLY A 174 10.55 3.02 -1.94
CA GLY A 174 9.70 2.38 -0.92
C GLY A 174 8.55 3.27 -0.47
N THR A 175 8.81 4.57 -0.31
CA THR A 175 7.79 5.55 0.08
C THR A 175 6.72 5.70 -1.01
N LEU A 176 7.13 5.92 -2.26
CA LEU A 176 6.20 6.08 -3.38
C LEU A 176 5.34 4.83 -3.58
N ALA A 177 5.94 3.64 -3.55
CA ALA A 177 5.21 2.38 -3.67
C ALA A 177 4.18 2.20 -2.54
N SER A 178 4.57 2.50 -1.30
CA SER A 178 3.65 2.42 -0.15
C SER A 178 2.50 3.43 -0.24
N MET A 179 2.77 4.65 -0.72
CA MET A 179 1.75 5.69 -0.89
C MET A 179 0.76 5.34 -2.01
N VAL A 180 1.26 4.86 -3.16
CA VAL A 180 0.42 4.37 -4.27
C VAL A 180 -0.47 3.23 -3.81
N TRP A 181 0.07 2.28 -3.05
CA TRP A 181 -0.71 1.17 -2.49
C TRP A 181 -1.84 1.65 -1.56
N ALA A 182 -1.53 2.57 -0.64
CA ALA A 182 -2.53 3.12 0.28
C ALA A 182 -3.62 3.91 -0.46
N ALA A 183 -3.24 4.72 -1.45
CA ALA A 183 -4.16 5.48 -2.28
C ALA A 183 -5.07 4.57 -3.12
N ALA A 184 -4.51 3.55 -3.77
CA ALA A 184 -5.29 2.56 -4.52
C ALA A 184 -6.27 1.80 -3.61
N SER A 185 -5.81 1.41 -2.42
CA SER A 185 -6.67 0.75 -1.43
C SER A 185 -7.83 1.65 -0.99
N ALA A 186 -7.59 2.94 -0.74
CA ALA A 186 -8.65 3.89 -0.41
C ALA A 186 -9.60 4.15 -1.58
N ALA A 187 -9.09 4.22 -2.82
CA ALA A 187 -9.89 4.42 -4.02
C ALA A 187 -10.96 3.32 -4.19
N LEU A 188 -10.67 2.08 -3.80
CA LEU A 188 -11.66 0.99 -3.78
C LEU A 188 -12.93 1.36 -2.99
N PHE A 189 -12.77 2.00 -1.83
CA PHE A 189 -13.92 2.42 -1.03
C PHE A 189 -14.56 3.70 -1.57
N VAL A 190 -13.74 4.71 -1.89
CA VAL A 190 -14.24 6.02 -2.36
C VAL A 190 -15.09 5.83 -3.62
N PHE A 191 -14.64 5.05 -4.59
CA PHE A 191 -15.41 4.78 -5.81
C PHE A 191 -16.65 3.91 -5.55
N ALA A 192 -16.64 3.04 -4.55
CA ALA A 192 -17.80 2.22 -4.22
C ALA A 192 -18.98 3.04 -3.65
N ILE A 193 -18.72 4.24 -3.13
CA ILE A 193 -19.73 5.10 -2.50
C ILE A 193 -20.01 6.39 -3.29
N THR A 194 -19.40 6.55 -4.47
CA THR A 194 -19.58 7.72 -5.36
C THR A 194 -20.49 7.33 -6.53
#